data_AF-A0A3D9C9J9-F1
#
_entry.id   AF-A0A3D9C9J9-F1
#
_cell.length_a   1.000
_cell.length_b   1.000
_cell.length_c   1.000
_cell.angle_alpha   90.00
_cell.angle_beta   90.00
_cell.angle_gamma   90.00
#
_symmetry.space_group_name_H-M   'P 1'
#
loop_
_entity.id
_entity.type
_entity.pdbx_description
1 polymer ?
#
loop_
_entity_poly.entity_id
_entity_poly.type
_entity_poly.pdbx_seq_one_letter_code
_entity_poly.pdbx_strand_id
1 'polypeptide(L)'
;MIINTKILNVDDYYYGVFMTISAPLTGFTENELQSTGLAEIYYKHILGKIEKATFIEFLNISKNAIESSQTPDQLSAAISTQILSNPSTKKIAQDVITLWYLGTWEGAYVNDLSYKEGLVWNIMQAHPPGAKQPGFKSWSIKPVNSNS
;
A
#
# COMPACT_ATOMS: atom_id res chain seq x y z
N MET A 1 -21.92 -3.18 -2.01
CA MET A 1 -22.01 -4.15 -3.12
C MET A 1 -20.81 -5.06 -3.01
N ILE A 2 -21.01 -6.29 -2.52
CA ILE A 2 -19.92 -7.26 -2.32
C ILE A 2 -19.56 -7.80 -3.71
N ILE A 3 -18.40 -7.43 -4.21
CA ILE A 3 -17.93 -7.92 -5.50
C ILE A 3 -17.42 -9.34 -5.25
N ASN A 4 -18.19 -10.33 -5.70
CA ASN A 4 -17.80 -11.73 -5.76
C ASN A 4 -16.70 -11.89 -6.80
N THR A 5 -15.45 -11.66 -6.42
CA THR A 5 -14.30 -12.04 -7.25
C THR A 5 -14.05 -13.52 -7.00
N LYS A 6 -14.31 -14.36 -8.01
CA LYS A 6 -13.90 -15.78 -8.00
C LYS A 6 -12.41 -15.84 -7.63
N ILE A 7 -12.10 -16.43 -6.47
CA ILE A 7 -10.74 -16.86 -6.14
C ILE A 7 -10.44 -18.04 -7.08
N LEU A 8 -9.62 -17.81 -8.10
CA LEU A 8 -9.29 -18.83 -9.10
C LEU A 8 -8.05 -19.65 -8.69
N ASN A 9 -7.21 -19.16 -7.77
CA ASN A 9 -6.08 -19.86 -7.13
C ASN A 9 -5.73 -19.27 -5.74
N VAL A 10 -4.95 -20.01 -4.93
CA VAL A 10 -4.45 -19.56 -3.61
C VAL A 10 -3.65 -18.25 -3.70
N ASP A 11 -2.95 -18.03 -4.81
CA ASP A 11 -2.18 -16.81 -5.01
C ASP A 11 -3.09 -15.58 -5.26
N ASP A 12 -4.22 -15.76 -5.97
CA ASP A 12 -5.22 -14.69 -6.15
C ASP A 12 -5.88 -14.30 -4.83
N TYR A 13 -6.05 -15.28 -3.95
CA TYR A 13 -6.58 -15.07 -2.60
C TYR A 13 -5.66 -14.18 -1.77
N TYR A 14 -4.38 -14.54 -1.71
CA TYR A 14 -3.40 -13.78 -0.93
C TYR A 14 -3.11 -12.40 -1.51
N TYR A 15 -3.19 -12.26 -2.83
CA TYR A 15 -3.16 -10.96 -3.49
C TYR A 15 -4.32 -10.06 -3.05
N GLY A 16 -5.55 -10.60 -2.99
CA GLY A 16 -6.71 -9.86 -2.49
C GLY A 16 -6.51 -9.37 -1.05
N VAL A 17 -6.04 -10.23 -0.16
CA VAL A 17 -5.73 -9.86 1.23
C VAL A 17 -4.66 -8.77 1.31
N PHE A 18 -3.60 -8.88 0.49
CA PHE A 18 -2.55 -7.87 0.40
C PHE A 18 -3.11 -6.49 0.00
N MET A 19 -4.03 -6.44 -0.98
CA MET A 19 -4.65 -5.20 -1.41
C MET A 19 -5.55 -4.60 -0.32
N THR A 20 -6.40 -5.42 0.29
CA THR A 20 -7.31 -4.95 1.36
C THR A 20 -6.57 -4.48 2.59
N ILE A 21 -5.45 -5.10 3.00
CA ILE A 21 -4.67 -4.61 4.14
C ILE A 21 -3.81 -3.38 3.78
N SER A 22 -3.36 -3.25 2.53
CA SER A 22 -2.58 -2.09 2.09
C SER A 22 -3.37 -0.78 2.19
N ALA A 23 -4.68 -0.83 1.97
CA ALA A 23 -5.54 0.36 2.04
C ALA A 23 -5.50 1.06 3.42
N PRO A 24 -5.89 0.41 4.54
CA PRO A 24 -5.82 1.04 5.86
C PRO A 24 -4.38 1.29 6.35
N LEU A 25 -3.37 0.54 5.87
CA LEU A 25 -1.96 0.82 6.20
C LEU A 25 -1.46 2.13 5.57
N THR A 26 -2.03 2.53 4.43
CA THR A 26 -1.61 3.72 3.68
C THR A 26 -2.59 4.88 3.77
N GLY A 27 -3.84 4.63 4.19
CA GLY A 27 -4.90 5.63 4.14
C GLY A 27 -5.46 5.89 2.74
N PHE A 28 -5.03 5.15 1.72
CA PHE A 28 -5.56 5.20 0.35
C PHE A 28 -6.53 4.05 0.10
N THR A 29 -7.51 4.24 -0.77
CA THR A 29 -8.47 3.19 -1.15
C THR A 29 -7.81 2.13 -2.05
N GLU A 30 -8.37 0.91 -2.09
CA GLU A 30 -7.87 -0.14 -2.97
C GLU A 30 -7.84 0.28 -4.44
N ASN A 31 -8.83 1.07 -4.90
CA ASN A 31 -8.88 1.58 -6.27
C ASN A 31 -7.74 2.55 -6.56
N GLU A 32 -7.42 3.46 -5.62
CA GLU A 32 -6.27 4.36 -5.75
C GLU A 32 -4.96 3.55 -5.81
N LEU A 33 -4.79 2.55 -4.95
CA LEU A 33 -3.63 1.67 -4.96
C LEU A 33 -3.52 0.89 -6.29
N GLN A 34 -4.62 0.33 -6.80
CA GLN A 34 -4.63 -0.37 -8.10
C GLN A 34 -4.31 0.56 -9.26
N SER A 35 -4.79 1.81 -9.22
CA SER A 35 -4.58 2.80 -10.29
C SER A 35 -3.11 3.17 -10.51
N THR A 36 -2.25 2.93 -9.51
CA THR A 36 -0.79 3.11 -9.65
C THR A 36 -0.16 2.14 -10.64
N GLY A 37 -0.82 1.02 -10.96
CA GLY A 37 -0.25 -0.08 -11.74
C GLY A 37 0.85 -0.88 -11.02
N LEU A 38 1.07 -0.62 -9.72
CA LEU A 38 2.14 -1.24 -8.94
C LEU A 38 1.68 -2.41 -8.07
N ALA A 39 0.38 -2.59 -7.88
CA ALA A 39 -0.20 -3.58 -6.97
C ALA A 39 0.38 -4.99 -7.12
N GLU A 40 0.31 -5.56 -8.33
CA GLU A 40 0.85 -6.90 -8.61
C GLU A 40 2.37 -6.95 -8.52
N ILE A 41 3.06 -5.89 -8.95
CA ILE A 41 4.52 -5.78 -8.92
C ILE A 41 5.01 -5.82 -7.48
N TYR A 42 4.36 -5.06 -6.60
CA TYR A 42 4.68 -4.97 -5.18
C TYR A 42 4.41 -6.27 -4.44
N TYR A 43 3.25 -6.89 -4.67
CA TYR A 43 2.95 -8.21 -4.12
C TYR A 43 4.01 -9.24 -4.51
N LYS A 44 4.33 -9.35 -5.81
CA LYS A 44 5.35 -10.29 -6.32
C LYS A 44 6.75 -9.95 -5.83
N HIS A 45 7.08 -8.66 -5.68
CA HIS A 45 8.38 -8.24 -5.17
C HIS A 45 8.58 -8.71 -3.73
N ILE A 46 7.61 -8.49 -2.85
CA ILE A 46 7.68 -8.95 -1.45
C ILE A 46 7.79 -10.48 -1.42
N LEU A 47 6.95 -11.19 -2.17
CA LEU A 47 6.98 -12.66 -2.25
C LEU A 47 8.35 -13.20 -2.70
N GLY A 48 9.11 -12.47 -3.52
CA GLY A 48 10.45 -12.83 -3.95
C GLY A 48 11.58 -12.37 -3.02
N LYS A 49 11.31 -11.52 -2.02
CA LYS A 49 12.31 -10.94 -1.11
C LYS A 49 12.27 -11.51 0.29
N ILE A 50 11.09 -11.93 0.77
CA ILE A 50 10.93 -12.54 2.08
C ILE A 50 10.54 -14.01 1.95
N GLU A 51 10.82 -14.78 2.99
CA GLU A 51 10.49 -16.20 3.04
C GLU A 51 8.96 -16.39 2.94
N LYS A 52 8.53 -17.36 2.13
CA LYS A 52 7.12 -17.50 1.72
C LYS A 52 6.20 -17.74 2.92
N ALA A 53 6.60 -18.58 3.88
CA ALA A 53 5.79 -18.86 5.07
C ALA A 53 5.64 -17.59 5.92
N THR A 54 6.72 -16.82 6.08
CA THR A 54 6.70 -15.52 6.79
C THR A 54 5.73 -14.52 6.15
N PHE A 55 5.72 -14.38 4.82
CA PHE A 55 4.77 -13.48 4.16
C PHE A 55 3.32 -13.97 4.28
N ILE A 56 3.11 -15.28 4.11
CA ILE A 56 1.79 -15.90 4.25
C ILE A 56 1.26 -15.74 5.67
N GLU A 57 2.10 -15.86 6.69
CA GLU A 57 1.72 -15.61 8.09
C GLU A 57 1.21 -14.18 8.28
N PHE A 58 1.93 -13.19 7.76
CA PHE A 58 1.49 -11.79 7.77
C PHE A 58 0.12 -11.61 7.09
N LEU A 59 -0.09 -12.24 5.92
CA LEU A 59 -1.36 -12.16 5.21
C LEU A 59 -2.49 -12.88 5.96
N ASN A 60 -2.22 -14.03 6.59
CA ASN A 60 -3.22 -14.72 7.41
C ASN A 60 -3.63 -13.90 8.64
N ILE A 61 -2.69 -13.24 9.31
CA ILE A 61 -3.00 -12.33 10.42
C ILE A 61 -3.80 -11.12 9.91
N SER A 62 -3.43 -10.58 8.76
CA SER A 62 -4.15 -9.47 8.12
C SER A 62 -5.59 -9.84 7.78
N LYS A 63 -5.81 -11.03 7.20
CA LYS A 63 -7.14 -11.60 6.94
C LYS A 63 -7.97 -11.66 8.22
N ASN A 64 -7.42 -12.22 9.30
CA ASN A 64 -8.14 -12.34 10.57
C ASN A 64 -8.54 -10.96 11.12
N ALA A 65 -7.64 -9.97 11.04
CA ALA A 65 -7.95 -8.59 11.43
C ALA A 65 -9.10 -8.01 10.59
N ILE A 66 -9.08 -8.20 9.27
CA ILE A 66 -10.13 -7.77 8.34
C ILE A 66 -11.47 -8.44 8.66
N GLU A 67 -11.50 -9.76 8.79
CA GLU A 67 -12.74 -10.54 9.02
C GLU A 67 -13.35 -10.31 10.40
N SER A 68 -12.52 -10.01 11.40
CA SER A 68 -12.97 -9.70 12.76
C SER A 68 -13.54 -8.28 12.91
N SER A 69 -13.43 -7.44 11.89
CA SER A 69 -13.78 -6.02 11.94
C SER A 69 -15.02 -5.72 11.10
N GLN A 70 -16.03 -5.07 11.70
CA GLN A 70 -17.24 -4.63 11.01
C GLN A 70 -17.22 -3.13 10.67
N THR A 71 -16.38 -2.36 11.37
CA THR A 71 -16.22 -0.92 11.15
C THR A 71 -14.76 -0.55 10.87
N PRO A 72 -14.49 0.60 10.22
CA PRO A 72 -13.12 1.09 10.01
C PRO A 72 -12.33 1.29 11.32
N ASP A 73 -13.00 1.72 12.39
CA ASP A 73 -12.36 1.92 13.70
C ASP A 73 -11.95 0.59 14.33
N GLN A 74 -12.80 -0.45 14.21
CA GLN A 74 -12.46 -1.81 14.66
C GLN A 74 -11.27 -2.36 13.88
N LEU A 75 -11.22 -2.14 12.56
CA LEU A 75 -10.10 -2.55 11.73
C LEU A 75 -8.80 -1.84 12.13
N SER A 76 -8.86 -0.54 12.38
CA SER A 76 -7.70 0.24 12.84
C SER A 76 -7.16 -0.26 14.18
N ALA A 77 -8.06 -0.61 15.10
CA ALA A 77 -7.70 -1.22 16.39
C ALA A 77 -7.11 -2.63 16.22
N ALA A 78 -7.67 -3.46 15.33
CA ALA A 78 -7.16 -4.80 15.02
C ALA A 78 -5.76 -4.74 14.38
N ILE A 79 -5.54 -3.83 13.43
CA ILE A 79 -4.21 -3.59 12.82
C ILE A 79 -3.21 -3.19 13.91
N SER A 80 -3.59 -2.26 14.78
CA SER A 80 -2.69 -1.79 15.85
C SER A 80 -2.29 -2.92 16.81
N THR A 81 -3.24 -3.78 17.18
CA THR A 81 -3.04 -4.83 18.20
C THR A 81 -2.45 -6.13 17.63
N GLN A 82 -2.85 -6.56 16.44
CA GLN A 82 -2.45 -7.84 15.85
C GLN A 82 -1.25 -7.73 14.90
N ILE A 83 -1.11 -6.59 14.22
CA ILE A 83 -0.06 -6.37 13.20
C ILE A 83 1.04 -5.49 13.75
N LEU A 84 0.73 -4.29 14.23
CA LEU A 84 1.77 -3.31 14.61
C LEU A 84 2.40 -3.58 15.98
N SER A 85 1.75 -4.37 16.83
CA SER A 85 2.29 -4.77 18.15
C SER A 85 3.13 -6.04 18.11
N ASN A 86 3.03 -6.86 17.06
CA ASN A 86 3.85 -8.06 16.87
C ASN A 86 5.10 -7.70 16.04
N PRO A 87 6.33 -7.88 16.54
CA PRO A 87 7.55 -7.47 15.84
C PRO A 87 7.72 -8.05 14.42
N SER A 88 7.34 -9.30 14.17
CA SER A 88 7.53 -9.95 12.86
C SER A 88 6.62 -9.33 11.80
N THR A 89 5.33 -9.18 12.13
CA THR A 89 4.34 -8.58 11.23
C THR A 89 4.46 -7.07 11.13
N LYS A 90 4.88 -6.40 12.22
CA LYS A 90 5.15 -4.96 12.23
C LYS A 90 6.20 -4.58 11.20
N LYS A 91 7.31 -5.33 11.11
CA LYS A 91 8.36 -5.03 10.14
C LYS A 91 7.83 -5.12 8.71
N ILE A 92 7.07 -6.18 8.41
CA ILE A 92 6.46 -6.36 7.07
C ILE A 92 5.46 -5.25 6.76
N ALA A 93 4.62 -4.86 7.73
CA ALA A 93 3.70 -3.74 7.56
C ALA A 93 4.43 -2.43 7.25
N GLN A 94 5.54 -2.15 7.96
CA GLN A 94 6.39 -0.98 7.68
C GLN A 94 7.00 -1.05 6.29
N ASP A 95 7.51 -2.21 5.89
CA ASP A 95 8.09 -2.40 4.55
C ASP A 95 7.01 -2.22 3.45
N VAL A 96 5.78 -2.72 3.66
CA VAL A 96 4.63 -2.47 2.76
C VAL A 96 4.29 -0.99 2.68
N ILE A 97 4.26 -0.28 3.81
CA ILE A 97 4.02 1.18 3.83
C ILE A 97 5.12 1.91 3.06
N THR A 98 6.40 1.59 3.32
CA THR A 98 7.55 2.19 2.64
C THR A 98 7.49 1.93 1.13
N LEU A 99 7.13 0.72 0.72
CA LEU A 99 6.99 0.34 -0.68
C LEU A 99 5.90 1.15 -1.37
N TRP A 100 4.73 1.32 -0.75
CA TRP A 100 3.65 2.14 -1.31
C TRP A 100 3.99 3.62 -1.37
N TYR A 101 4.54 4.18 -0.30
CA TYR A 101 4.82 5.62 -0.24
C TYR A 101 6.03 6.03 -1.06
N LEU A 102 7.14 5.31 -0.95
CA LEU A 102 8.42 5.70 -1.51
C LEU A 102 8.78 4.90 -2.76
N GLY A 103 8.12 3.77 -3.01
CA GLY A 103 8.45 2.90 -4.12
C GLY A 103 9.76 2.13 -3.97
N THR A 104 10.30 2.09 -2.75
CA THR A 104 11.59 1.50 -2.47
C THR A 104 11.48 0.25 -1.61
N TRP A 105 12.36 -0.72 -1.87
CA TRP A 105 12.66 -1.82 -0.98
C TRP A 105 14.14 -1.75 -0.61
N GLU A 106 14.45 -1.73 0.69
CA GLU A 106 15.85 -1.63 1.18
C GLU A 106 16.65 -0.45 0.57
N GLY A 107 15.96 0.66 0.30
CA GLY A 107 16.56 1.88 -0.25
C GLY A 107 16.72 1.92 -1.78
N ALA A 108 16.33 0.87 -2.50
CA ALA A 108 16.34 0.86 -3.96
C ALA A 108 14.91 0.86 -4.53
N TYR A 109 14.67 1.58 -5.62
CA TYR A 109 13.38 1.53 -6.31
C TYR A 109 13.12 0.14 -6.88
N VAL A 110 11.89 -0.36 -6.72
CA VAL A 110 11.49 -1.67 -7.26
C VAL A 110 11.50 -1.67 -8.79
N ASN A 111 11.00 -0.59 -9.41
CA ASN A 111 11.14 -0.31 -10.84
C ASN A 111 10.99 1.19 -11.12
N ASP A 112 11.10 1.58 -12.40
CA ASP A 112 10.94 2.97 -12.84
C ASP A 112 9.57 3.57 -12.51
N LEU A 113 8.52 2.75 -12.47
CA LEU A 113 7.16 3.19 -12.16
C LEU A 113 7.00 3.50 -10.67
N SER A 114 7.72 2.80 -9.79
CA SER A 114 7.70 2.98 -8.34
C SER A 114 8.09 4.40 -7.93
N TYR A 115 9.06 5.01 -8.62
CA TYR A 115 9.39 6.42 -8.41
C TYR A 115 8.26 7.36 -8.86
N LYS A 116 7.60 7.04 -9.97
CA LYS A 116 6.60 7.90 -10.62
C LYS A 116 5.25 7.90 -9.91
N GLU A 117 4.88 6.77 -9.32
CA GLU A 117 3.56 6.53 -8.73
C GLU A 117 3.61 6.34 -7.21
N GLY A 118 4.75 6.64 -6.56
CA GLY A 118 4.86 6.61 -5.11
C GLY A 118 3.84 7.55 -4.45
N LEU A 119 3.11 7.05 -3.43
CA LEU A 119 2.00 7.79 -2.81
C LEU A 119 2.44 9.07 -2.10
N VAL A 120 3.75 9.21 -1.80
CA VAL A 120 4.32 10.43 -1.22
C VAL A 120 4.02 11.67 -2.08
N TRP A 121 3.99 11.53 -3.41
CA TRP A 121 3.69 12.64 -4.31
C TRP A 121 2.26 13.15 -4.14
N ASN A 122 1.30 12.24 -3.96
CA ASN A 122 -0.11 12.58 -3.76
C ASN A 122 -0.31 13.33 -2.44
N ILE A 123 0.31 12.83 -1.34
CA ILE A 123 0.20 13.48 -0.03
C ILE A 123 0.84 14.87 -0.01
N MET A 124 1.99 15.02 -0.68
CA MET A 124 2.66 16.32 -0.80
C MET A 124 1.95 17.28 -1.77
N GLN A 125 0.92 16.83 -2.49
CA GLN A 125 0.31 17.55 -3.62
C GLN A 125 1.37 17.99 -4.64
N ALA A 126 2.34 17.11 -4.89
CA ALA A 126 3.49 17.34 -5.75
C ALA A 126 3.49 16.33 -6.92
N HIS A 127 4.53 16.39 -7.73
CA HIS A 127 4.76 15.44 -8.80
C HIS A 127 6.20 14.92 -8.72
N PRO A 128 6.49 13.70 -9.21
CA PRO A 128 7.85 13.19 -9.30
C PRO A 128 8.71 14.08 -10.22
N PRO A 129 9.80 14.67 -9.71
CA PRO A 129 10.75 15.41 -10.52
C PRO A 129 11.25 14.61 -11.72
N GLY A 130 11.36 15.24 -12.90
CA GLY A 130 11.89 14.59 -14.10
C GLY A 130 11.02 13.49 -14.74
N ALA A 131 9.85 13.14 -14.18
CA ALA A 131 9.00 12.09 -14.74
C ALA A 131 7.54 12.50 -15.00
N LYS A 132 6.97 13.42 -14.20
CA LYS A 132 5.63 13.98 -14.41
C LYS A 132 5.64 15.49 -14.19
N GLN A 133 6.43 16.20 -15.01
CA GLN A 133 6.54 17.64 -14.89
C GLN A 133 5.17 18.33 -15.01
N PRO A 134 4.92 19.37 -14.20
CA PRO A 134 3.72 20.15 -14.30
C PRO A 134 3.85 21.06 -15.53
N GLY A 135 2.73 21.60 -15.99
CA GLY A 135 2.75 22.59 -17.07
C GLY A 135 3.63 23.79 -16.74
N PHE A 136 4.20 24.42 -17.77
CA PHE A 136 4.96 25.67 -17.64
C PHE A 136 4.19 26.71 -16.82
N LYS A 137 4.89 27.42 -15.91
CA LYS A 137 4.35 28.41 -14.96
C LYS A 137 3.45 27.87 -13.85
N SER A 138 3.31 26.57 -13.66
CA SER A 138 2.60 26.00 -12.50
C SER A 138 3.13 26.54 -11.16
N TRP A 139 4.43 26.77 -11.07
CA TRP A 139 5.12 27.35 -9.90
C TRP A 139 4.77 28.82 -9.60
N SER A 140 4.10 29.53 -10.52
CA SER A 140 3.65 30.91 -10.29
C SER A 140 2.33 30.99 -9.52
N ILE A 141 1.63 29.87 -9.36
CA ILE A 141 0.35 29.80 -8.64
C ILE A 141 0.65 29.51 -7.18
N LYS A 142 0.14 30.36 -6.28
CA LYS A 142 0.26 30.14 -4.83
C LYS A 142 -0.43 28.81 -4.47
N PRO A 143 0.23 27.91 -3.71
CA PRO A 143 -0.41 26.69 -3.23
C PRO A 143 -1.65 27.02 -2.38
N VAL A 144 -2.73 26.26 -2.56
CA VAL A 144 -3.89 26.34 -1.67
C VAL A 144 -3.53 25.65 -0.36
N ASN A 145 -3.46 26.40 0.74
CA ASN A 145 -3.39 25.84 2.07
C ASN A 145 -4.82 25.69 2.63
N SER A 146 -5.09 24.61 3.37
CA SER A 146 -6.39 24.29 3.98
C SER A 146 -6.86 25.29 5.06
N ASN A 147 -6.13 26.40 5.23
CA ASN A 147 -6.39 27.47 6.21
C ASN A 147 -6.60 28.85 5.53
N SER A 148 -6.94 28.90 4.24
CA SER A 148 -7.37 30.15 3.58
C SER A 148 -8.88 30.37 3.70
#